data_AF-A0A842MKI9-F1
#
_entry.id   AF-A0A842MKI9-F1
#
_cell.length_a   1.000
_cell.length_b   1.000
_cell.length_c   1.000
_cell.angle_alpha   90.00
_cell.angle_beta   90.00
_cell.angle_gamma   90.00
#
_symmetry.space_group_name_H-M   'P 1'
#
loop_
_entity.id
_entity.type
_entity.pdbx_description
1 polymer ?
#
loop_
_entity_poly.entity_id
_entity_poly.type
_entity_poly.pdbx_seq_one_letter_code
_entity_poly.pdbx_strand_id
1 'polypeptide(L)'
;MGITIHYRGVVCCAEEYISKILAQVEDMLRENKVTDIKRLDGFDSDEDFKKAKSLVNLKPVPSWVQKGSFVYTFKPNSKEPRTPTKKKGILANVHPGCESFEVTFYELGGEGVWQLPYTFVKTQFAPLSAHLLICDVLKLVEAMVTYKGGDFLVNDEGDYYYTNDLEKLRDSFGKVDLLIGRIISALAMV
;
A
#
# COMPACT_ATOMS: atom_id res chain seq x y z
N MET A 1 9.54 -15.73 3.27
CA MET A 1 8.51 -14.72 2.89
C MET A 1 8.78 -13.52 3.76
N GLY A 2 8.84 -12.32 3.16
CA GLY A 2 9.08 -11.07 3.88
C GLY A 2 7.85 -10.63 4.67
N ILE A 3 7.88 -9.41 5.19
CA ILE A 3 6.76 -8.76 5.88
C ILE A 3 6.29 -7.65 4.96
N THR A 4 5.16 -7.91 4.30
CA THR A 4 4.56 -7.03 3.30
C THR A 4 3.15 -6.63 3.73
N ILE A 5 2.81 -5.37 3.53
CA ILE A 5 1.44 -4.88 3.71
C ILE A 5 0.86 -4.64 2.32
N HIS A 6 -0.21 -5.37 1.97
CA HIS A 6 -0.93 -5.25 0.71
C HIS A 6 -2.24 -4.50 0.95
N TYR A 7 -2.61 -3.56 0.09
CA TYR A 7 -3.80 -2.75 0.29
C TYR A 7 -4.45 -2.29 -1.02
N ARG A 8 -5.76 -2.05 -0.97
CA ARG A 8 -6.57 -1.53 -2.08
C ARG A 8 -7.81 -0.82 -1.56
N GLY A 9 -8.40 0.03 -2.37
CA GLY A 9 -9.68 0.64 -2.04
C GLY A 9 -10.43 1.22 -3.23
N VAL A 10 -11.71 1.53 -3.01
CA VAL A 10 -12.57 2.24 -3.95
C VAL A 10 -13.55 3.09 -3.19
N VAL A 11 -13.79 4.31 -3.67
CA VAL A 11 -14.71 5.27 -3.04
C VAL A 11 -15.37 6.13 -4.10
N CYS A 12 -16.65 6.47 -3.88
CA CYS A 12 -17.36 7.46 -4.69
C CYS A 12 -17.37 8.79 -3.96
N CYS A 13 -16.60 9.77 -4.42
CA CYS A 13 -16.52 11.10 -3.81
C CYS A 13 -15.95 12.15 -4.75
N ALA A 14 -16.12 13.42 -4.37
CA ALA A 14 -15.49 14.53 -5.07
C ALA A 14 -13.95 14.54 -4.88
N GLU A 15 -13.24 15.14 -5.84
CA GLU A 15 -11.77 15.24 -5.85
C GLU A 15 -11.21 15.96 -4.60
N GLU A 16 -11.95 16.93 -4.07
CA GLU A 16 -11.58 17.67 -2.87
C GLU A 16 -11.48 16.75 -1.65
N TYR A 17 -12.31 15.70 -1.60
CA TYR A 17 -12.26 14.72 -0.52
C TYR A 17 -11.03 13.81 -0.62
N ILE A 18 -10.65 13.40 -1.83
CA ILE A 18 -9.39 12.68 -2.07
C ILE A 18 -8.21 13.55 -1.66
N SER A 19 -8.23 14.83 -2.04
CA SER A 19 -7.19 15.79 -1.67
C SER A 19 -7.09 15.96 -0.15
N LYS A 20 -8.23 15.92 0.56
CA LYS A 20 -8.27 15.92 2.03
C LYS A 20 -7.67 14.66 2.65
N ILE A 21 -7.97 13.47 2.11
CA ILE A 21 -7.36 12.21 2.57
C ILE A 21 -5.84 12.31 2.46
N LEU A 22 -5.35 12.71 1.28
CA LEU A 22 -3.92 12.84 1.03
C LEU A 22 -3.26 13.90 1.92
N ALA A 23 -3.93 15.02 2.20
CA ALA A 23 -3.41 16.00 3.15
C ALA A 23 -3.20 15.41 4.55
N GLN A 24 -4.18 14.67 5.08
CA GLN A 24 -4.03 14.05 6.40
C GLN A 24 -2.96 12.95 6.43
N VAL A 25 -2.82 12.18 5.33
CA VAL A 25 -1.72 11.22 5.18
C VAL A 25 -0.37 11.93 5.21
N GLU A 26 -0.22 13.04 4.48
CA GLU A 26 1.02 13.83 4.48
C GLU A 26 1.33 14.40 5.87
N ASP A 27 0.33 14.97 6.55
CA ASP A 27 0.50 15.53 7.90
C ASP A 27 0.98 14.45 8.87
N MET A 28 0.35 13.27 8.85
CA MET A 28 0.73 12.14 9.70
C MET A 28 2.15 11.64 9.41
N LEU A 29 2.57 11.59 8.15
CA LEU A 29 3.93 11.24 7.76
C LEU A 29 4.94 12.30 8.28
N ARG A 30 4.62 13.59 8.17
CA ARG A 30 5.45 14.70 8.65
C ARG A 30 5.58 14.71 10.17
N GLU A 31 4.48 14.48 10.90
CA GLU A 31 4.47 14.35 12.37
C GLU A 31 5.40 13.22 12.85
N ASN A 32 5.53 12.17 12.04
CA ASN A 32 6.44 11.05 12.27
C ASN A 32 7.83 11.23 11.62
N LYS A 33 8.20 12.47 11.26
CA LYS A 33 9.51 12.88 10.76
C LYS A 33 9.90 12.24 9.41
N VAL A 34 8.93 11.80 8.62
CA VAL A 34 9.17 11.41 7.22
C VAL A 34 9.28 12.70 6.41
N THR A 35 10.46 12.96 5.83
CA THR A 35 10.74 14.21 5.11
C THR A 35 10.68 14.06 3.59
N ASP A 36 10.93 12.86 3.09
CA ASP A 36 10.93 12.57 1.65
C ASP A 36 9.53 12.12 1.22
N ILE A 37 8.68 13.12 0.98
CA ILE A 37 7.28 12.98 0.58
C ILE A 37 7.08 13.72 -0.74
N LYS A 38 6.63 13.00 -1.77
CA LYS A 38 6.26 13.54 -3.08
C LYS A 38 4.75 13.44 -3.28
N ARG A 39 4.10 14.59 -3.49
CA ARG A 39 2.72 14.67 -4.01
C ARG A 39 2.70 14.25 -5.48
N LEU A 40 1.72 13.43 -5.84
CA LEU A 40 1.44 13.00 -7.20
C LEU A 40 0.13 13.67 -7.62
N ASP A 41 0.16 14.50 -8.66
CA ASP A 41 -1.01 15.21 -9.16
C ASP A 41 -0.98 15.24 -10.69
N GLY A 42 -1.91 14.52 -11.31
CA GLY A 42 -1.92 14.29 -12.75
C GLY A 42 -0.93 13.20 -13.20
N PHE A 43 -0.89 12.98 -14.51
CA PHE A 43 0.01 12.01 -15.14
C PHE A 43 1.27 12.69 -15.62
N ASP A 44 2.43 12.17 -15.25
CA ASP A 44 3.72 12.77 -15.59
C ASP A 44 4.14 12.49 -17.05
N SER A 45 3.56 11.47 -17.68
CA SER A 45 3.85 11.05 -19.06
C SER A 45 2.80 10.07 -19.61
N ASP A 46 2.86 9.80 -20.93
CA ASP A 46 2.06 8.74 -21.56
C ASP A 46 2.34 7.35 -20.98
N GLU A 47 3.58 7.08 -20.58
CA GLU A 47 3.95 5.80 -19.94
C GLU A 47 3.38 5.68 -18.52
N ASP A 48 3.36 6.79 -17.76
CA ASP A 48 2.68 6.84 -16.47
C ASP A 48 1.17 6.60 -16.64
N PHE A 49 0.56 7.22 -17.65
CA PHE A 49 -0.84 6.98 -17.99
C PHE A 49 -1.12 5.53 -18.40
N LYS A 50 -0.27 4.91 -19.24
CA LYS A 50 -0.40 3.49 -19.62
C LYS A 50 -0.27 2.58 -18.39
N LYS A 51 0.67 2.86 -17.50
CA LYS A 51 0.83 2.12 -16.23
C LYS A 51 -0.42 2.24 -15.37
N ALA A 52 -0.93 3.46 -15.17
CA ALA A 52 -2.17 3.71 -14.44
C ALA A 52 -3.35 2.94 -15.04
N LYS A 53 -3.51 2.98 -16.37
CA LYS A 53 -4.56 2.26 -17.10
C LYS A 53 -4.44 0.75 -16.90
N SER A 54 -3.23 0.20 -16.89
CA SER A 54 -3.00 -1.22 -16.60
C SER A 54 -3.45 -1.56 -15.17
N LEU A 55 -3.02 -0.78 -14.18
CA LEU A 55 -3.31 -1.03 -12.77
C LEU A 55 -4.82 -1.02 -12.46
N VAL A 56 -5.57 -0.03 -12.94
CA VAL A 56 -7.01 0.08 -12.66
C VAL A 56 -7.85 -1.01 -13.37
N ASN A 57 -7.32 -1.58 -14.46
CA ASN A 57 -7.98 -2.62 -15.24
C ASN A 57 -7.58 -4.04 -14.84
N LEU A 58 -6.75 -4.19 -13.82
CA LEU A 58 -6.42 -5.49 -13.26
C LEU A 58 -7.23 -5.73 -11.98
N LYS A 59 -7.86 -6.91 -11.89
CA LYS A 59 -8.44 -7.40 -10.65
C LYS A 59 -7.42 -8.28 -9.92
N PRO A 60 -7.21 -8.08 -8.60
CA PRO A 60 -6.48 -9.05 -7.78
C PRO A 60 -7.34 -10.31 -7.65
N VAL A 61 -6.76 -11.45 -8.00
CA VAL A 61 -7.36 -12.78 -7.88
C VAL A 61 -6.48 -13.59 -6.94
N PRO A 62 -7.01 -14.10 -5.81
CA PRO A 62 -6.25 -15.00 -4.94
C PRO A 62 -5.75 -16.19 -5.77
N SER A 63 -4.44 -16.42 -5.80
CA SER A 63 -3.84 -17.52 -6.55
C SER A 63 -3.41 -18.67 -5.64
N TRP A 64 -2.89 -18.39 -4.44
CA TRP A 64 -2.43 -19.41 -3.48
C TRP A 64 -2.51 -18.91 -2.02
N VAL A 65 -2.80 -19.82 -1.09
CA VAL A 65 -2.70 -19.58 0.36
C VAL A 65 -1.43 -20.25 0.86
N GLN A 66 -0.44 -19.49 1.31
CA GLN A 66 0.73 -20.05 2.00
C GLN A 66 0.71 -19.59 3.45
N LYS A 67 0.61 -20.56 4.38
CA LYS A 67 0.62 -20.32 5.83
C LYS A 67 -0.40 -19.27 6.32
N GLY A 68 -1.60 -19.23 5.73
CA GLY A 68 -2.65 -18.28 6.11
C GLY A 68 -2.57 -16.91 5.42
N SER A 69 -1.56 -16.66 4.59
CA SER A 69 -1.47 -15.44 3.78
C SER A 69 -1.94 -15.72 2.33
N PHE A 70 -2.79 -14.83 1.79
CA PHE A 70 -3.21 -14.86 0.40
C PHE A 70 -2.16 -14.22 -0.51
N VAL A 71 -1.70 -14.97 -1.52
CA VAL A 71 -0.97 -14.41 -2.65
C VAL A 71 -2.00 -14.02 -3.72
N TYR A 72 -1.94 -12.78 -4.21
CA TYR A 72 -2.82 -12.30 -5.27
C TYR A 72 -2.09 -12.31 -6.62
N THR A 73 -2.74 -12.85 -7.64
CA THR A 73 -2.38 -12.67 -9.05
C THR A 73 -3.28 -11.65 -9.71
N PHE A 74 -2.71 -10.81 -10.55
CA PHE A 74 -3.47 -9.84 -11.30
C PHE A 74 -3.98 -10.45 -12.59
N LYS A 75 -5.29 -10.37 -12.80
CA LYS A 75 -5.91 -10.78 -14.06
C LYS A 75 -6.63 -9.59 -14.68
N PRO A 76 -6.68 -9.48 -16.02
CA PRO A 76 -7.50 -8.50 -16.68
C PRO A 76 -8.93 -8.52 -16.14
N ASN A 77 -9.50 -7.34 -15.91
CA ASN A 77 -10.91 -7.22 -15.57
C ASN A 77 -11.72 -7.72 -16.76
N SER A 78 -12.66 -8.64 -16.49
CA SER A 78 -13.53 -9.23 -17.51
C SER A 78 -14.71 -8.32 -17.86
N LYS A 79 -14.95 -7.25 -17.08
CA LYS A 79 -15.84 -6.14 -17.46
C LYS A 79 -15.09 -5.15 -18.35
N GLU A 80 -15.83 -4.27 -19.03
CA GLU A 80 -15.27 -3.22 -19.88
C GLU A 80 -14.14 -2.45 -19.17
N PRO A 81 -13.00 -2.22 -19.85
CA PRO A 81 -11.87 -1.54 -19.25
C PRO A 81 -12.25 -0.09 -18.94
N ARG A 82 -11.97 0.34 -17.71
CA ARG A 82 -12.14 1.72 -17.29
C ARG A 82 -10.92 2.54 -17.66
N THR A 83 -11.16 3.79 -18.04
CA THR A 83 -10.09 4.74 -18.33
C THR A 83 -9.86 5.60 -17.09
N PRO A 84 -8.62 5.64 -16.55
CA PRO A 84 -8.30 6.59 -15.50
C PRO A 84 -8.30 7.99 -16.13
N THR A 85 -8.92 8.95 -15.45
CA THR A 85 -9.12 10.32 -15.94
C THR A 85 -8.33 11.33 -15.13
N LYS A 86 -8.15 11.06 -13.84
CA LYS A 86 -7.28 11.83 -12.94
C LYS A 86 -6.44 10.90 -12.08
N LYS A 87 -5.33 11.42 -11.58
CA LYS A 87 -4.41 10.76 -10.64
C LYS A 87 -4.11 11.73 -9.50
N LYS A 88 -4.29 11.27 -8.26
CA LYS A 88 -3.91 11.99 -7.04
C LYS A 88 -3.24 11.01 -6.09
N GLY A 89 -2.10 11.33 -5.53
CA GLY A 89 -1.45 10.43 -4.59
C GLY A 89 -0.31 11.03 -3.80
N ILE A 90 0.28 10.19 -2.96
CA ILE A 90 1.48 10.46 -2.19
C ILE A 90 2.42 9.27 -2.36
N LEU A 91 3.68 9.57 -2.65
CA LEU A 91 4.80 8.64 -2.56
C LEU A 91 5.72 9.12 -1.44
N ALA A 92 6.09 8.25 -0.52
CA ALA A 92 6.94 8.59 0.62
C ALA A 92 7.99 7.51 0.90
N ASN A 93 9.22 7.94 1.17
CA ASN A 93 10.28 7.06 1.63
C ASN A 93 10.30 7.04 3.17
N VAL A 94 9.51 6.14 3.75
CA VAL A 94 9.32 6.05 5.21
C VAL A 94 10.61 5.69 5.94
N HIS A 95 11.39 4.75 5.39
CA HIS A 95 12.67 4.32 5.95
C HIS A 95 13.55 3.70 4.84
N PRO A 96 14.89 3.82 4.87
CA PRO A 96 15.77 3.23 3.84
C PRO A 96 15.67 1.70 3.70
N GLY A 97 15.27 1.01 4.77
CA GLY A 97 15.01 -0.43 4.81
C GLY A 97 13.61 -0.86 4.37
N CYS A 98 12.79 0.07 3.87
CA CYS A 98 11.42 -0.15 3.41
C CYS A 98 11.35 0.18 1.91
N GLU A 99 10.49 -0.53 1.16
CA GLU A 99 10.08 -0.03 -0.16
C GLU A 99 9.34 1.31 0.00
N SER A 100 9.34 2.15 -1.05
CA SER A 100 8.59 3.40 -1.04
C SER A 100 7.10 3.13 -0.79
N PHE A 101 6.52 3.86 0.14
CA PHE A 101 5.10 3.77 0.47
C PHE A 101 4.30 4.67 -0.48
N GLU A 102 3.25 4.14 -1.11
CA GLU A 102 2.47 4.87 -2.11
C GLU A 102 0.95 4.73 -1.88
N VAL A 103 0.27 5.86 -1.65
CA VAL A 103 -1.19 5.96 -1.62
C VAL A 103 -1.63 6.77 -2.83
N THR A 104 -2.04 6.10 -3.91
CA THR A 104 -2.47 6.76 -5.16
C THR A 104 -3.89 6.36 -5.53
N PHE A 105 -4.73 7.36 -5.74
CA PHE A 105 -6.10 7.25 -6.22
C PHE A 105 -6.19 7.65 -7.69
N TYR A 106 -6.96 6.90 -8.46
CA TYR A 106 -7.27 7.18 -9.85
C TYR A 106 -8.77 7.34 -10.04
N GLU A 107 -9.19 8.45 -10.63
CA GLU A 107 -10.61 8.66 -10.99
C GLU A 107 -10.95 7.84 -12.23
N LEU A 108 -12.01 7.06 -12.17
CA LEU A 108 -12.46 6.19 -13.25
C LEU A 108 -13.61 6.83 -14.01
N GLY A 109 -13.47 6.96 -15.32
CA GLY A 109 -14.54 7.41 -16.21
C GLY A 109 -15.03 8.85 -16.02
N GLY A 110 -14.41 9.64 -15.11
CA GLY A 110 -14.86 10.99 -14.77
C GLY A 110 -16.15 11.03 -13.94
N GLU A 111 -16.49 9.92 -13.27
CA GLU A 111 -17.76 9.76 -12.55
C GLU A 111 -17.63 10.00 -11.03
N GLY A 112 -16.52 10.57 -10.56
CA GLY A 112 -16.24 10.70 -9.12
C GLY A 112 -15.97 9.37 -8.42
N VAL A 113 -15.74 8.29 -9.16
CA VAL A 113 -15.33 6.99 -8.64
C VAL A 113 -13.81 6.93 -8.59
N TRP A 114 -13.24 6.92 -7.40
CA TRP A 114 -11.80 6.87 -7.18
C TRP A 114 -11.38 5.49 -6.71
N GLN A 115 -10.40 4.91 -7.40
CA GLN A 115 -9.84 3.62 -7.07
C GLN A 115 -8.39 3.78 -6.61
N LEU A 116 -8.08 3.19 -5.46
CA LEU A 116 -6.73 2.87 -5.04
C LEU A 116 -6.46 1.43 -5.49
N PRO A 117 -5.73 1.22 -6.60
CA PRO A 117 -5.49 -0.12 -7.13
C PRO A 117 -4.70 -0.93 -6.11
N TYR A 118 -4.70 -2.25 -6.25
CA TYR A 118 -3.89 -3.07 -5.37
C TYR A 118 -2.42 -2.64 -5.49
N THR A 119 -1.87 -2.32 -4.33
CA THR A 119 -0.50 -1.90 -4.11
C THR A 119 0.02 -2.60 -2.86
N PHE A 120 1.32 -2.54 -2.64
CA PHE A 120 1.94 -3.16 -1.49
C PHE A 120 3.21 -2.40 -1.09
N VAL A 121 3.65 -2.61 0.14
CA VAL A 121 4.91 -2.09 0.65
C VAL A 121 5.59 -3.15 1.50
N LYS A 122 6.84 -3.48 1.16
CA LYS A 122 7.68 -4.39 1.95
C LYS A 122 8.42 -3.63 3.03
N THR A 123 8.34 -4.15 4.25
CA THR A 123 8.87 -3.51 5.47
C THR A 123 9.91 -4.36 6.19
N GLN A 124 10.24 -5.54 5.64
CA GLN A 124 11.02 -6.59 6.31
C GLN A 124 12.46 -6.24 6.70
N PHE A 125 13.03 -5.13 6.20
CA PHE A 125 14.37 -4.67 6.55
C PHE A 125 14.33 -3.31 7.28
N ALA A 126 13.15 -2.80 7.58
CA ALA A 126 12.94 -1.56 8.34
C ALA A 126 12.71 -1.89 9.82
N PRO A 127 12.91 -0.93 10.74
CA PRO A 127 12.49 -1.10 12.12
C PRO A 127 10.96 -1.27 12.19
N LEU A 128 10.47 -1.96 13.24
CA LEU A 128 9.04 -2.17 13.46
C LEU A 128 8.22 -0.87 13.40
N SER A 129 8.78 0.24 13.89
CA SER A 129 8.11 1.54 13.86
C SER A 129 7.69 2.00 12.47
N ALA A 130 8.45 1.66 11.42
CA ALA A 130 8.08 1.99 10.04
C ALA A 130 6.84 1.20 9.59
N HIS A 131 6.77 -0.09 9.95
CA HIS A 131 5.61 -0.93 9.67
C HIS A 131 4.37 -0.42 10.42
N LEU A 132 4.52 -0.11 11.71
CA LEU A 132 3.44 0.46 12.54
C LEU A 132 2.89 1.76 11.94
N LEU A 133 3.78 2.68 11.55
CA LEU A 133 3.40 3.95 10.93
C LEU A 133 2.59 3.73 9.64
N ILE A 134 3.03 2.83 8.77
CA ILE A 134 2.29 2.50 7.54
C ILE A 134 0.90 1.94 7.88
N CYS A 135 0.80 1.03 8.84
CA CYS A 135 -0.48 0.50 9.30
C CYS A 135 -1.41 1.60 9.85
N ASP A 136 -0.89 2.53 10.64
CA ASP A 136 -1.69 3.61 11.20
C ASP A 136 -2.16 4.60 10.12
N VAL A 137 -1.31 4.91 9.14
CA VAL A 137 -1.70 5.69 7.95
C VAL A 137 -2.79 4.98 7.15
N LEU A 138 -2.67 3.66 6.94
CA LEU A 138 -3.68 2.89 6.21
C LEU A 138 -5.02 2.82 6.96
N LYS A 139 -5.01 2.74 8.30
CA LYS A 139 -6.23 2.83 9.13
C LYS A 139 -6.94 4.17 8.97
N LEU A 140 -6.18 5.26 8.90
CA LEU A 140 -6.74 6.59 8.60
C LEU A 140 -7.42 6.60 7.23
N VAL A 141 -6.74 6.09 6.20
CA VAL A 141 -7.29 6.01 4.84
C VAL A 141 -8.54 5.14 4.79
N GLU A 142 -8.52 3.96 5.42
CA GLU A 142 -9.68 3.06 5.55
C GLU A 142 -10.87 3.78 6.20
N ALA A 143 -10.65 4.47 7.32
CA ALA A 143 -11.71 5.20 8.03
C ALA A 143 -12.34 6.29 7.15
N MET A 144 -11.54 7.04 6.38
CA MET A 144 -12.04 8.09 5.50
C MET A 144 -12.75 7.53 4.26
N VAL A 145 -12.24 6.45 3.68
CA VAL A 145 -12.87 5.75 2.54
C VAL A 145 -14.22 5.16 2.95
N THR A 146 -14.26 4.44 4.06
CA THR A 146 -15.48 3.79 4.58
C THR A 146 -16.51 4.80 5.07
N TYR A 147 -16.08 5.95 5.62
CA TYR A 147 -16.98 7.06 5.96
C TYR A 147 -17.80 7.58 4.76
N LYS A 148 -17.27 7.45 3.53
CA LYS A 148 -17.98 7.78 2.28
C LYS A 148 -18.72 6.59 1.66
N GLY A 149 -18.85 5.49 2.38
CA GLY A 149 -19.45 4.26 1.87
C GLY A 149 -18.60 3.54 0.83
N GLY A 150 -17.30 3.84 0.78
CA GLY A 150 -16.33 3.10 -0.02
C GLY A 150 -15.85 1.82 0.66
N ASP A 151 -15.13 1.00 -0.11
CA ASP A 151 -14.51 -0.23 0.36
C ASP A 151 -12.99 -0.04 0.45
N PHE A 152 -12.38 -0.56 1.52
CA PHE A 152 -10.93 -0.62 1.67
C PHE A 152 -10.55 -1.99 2.23
N LEU A 153 -9.46 -2.56 1.75
CA LEU A 153 -8.98 -3.86 2.19
C LEU A 153 -7.49 -3.81 2.39
N VAL A 154 -7.04 -4.32 3.55
CA VAL A 154 -5.64 -4.54 3.87
C VAL A 154 -5.39 -6.02 4.10
N ASN A 155 -4.23 -6.51 3.66
CA ASN A 155 -3.70 -7.82 4.03
C ASN A 155 -2.26 -7.59 4.51
N ASP A 156 -2.06 -7.69 5.81
CA ASP A 156 -0.78 -7.50 6.47
C ASP A 156 -0.16 -8.86 6.82
N GLU A 157 0.96 -9.19 6.19
CA GLU A 157 1.70 -10.43 6.45
C GLU A 157 2.32 -10.49 7.86
N GLY A 158 2.41 -9.35 8.56
CA GLY A 158 2.79 -9.25 9.97
C GLY A 158 1.67 -9.57 10.95
N ASP A 159 0.43 -9.77 10.46
CA ASP A 159 -0.78 -9.99 11.28
C ASP A 159 -1.04 -8.89 12.32
N TYR A 160 -0.53 -7.67 12.14
CA TYR A 160 -0.68 -6.56 13.09
C TYR A 160 -1.91 -5.70 12.79
N TYR A 161 -2.15 -5.36 11.52
CA TYR A 161 -3.13 -4.35 11.11
C TYR A 161 -4.51 -4.49 11.80
N TYR A 162 -5.07 -5.71 11.81
CA TYR A 162 -6.39 -5.98 12.42
C TYR A 162 -6.33 -6.48 13.87
N THR A 163 -5.20 -7.05 14.31
CA THR A 163 -5.11 -7.68 15.64
C THR A 163 -4.55 -6.73 16.70
N ASN A 164 -3.77 -5.73 16.29
CA ASN A 164 -2.90 -4.92 17.16
C ASN A 164 -1.94 -5.74 18.04
N ASP A 165 -1.61 -6.97 17.63
CA ASP A 165 -0.73 -7.87 18.38
C ASP A 165 0.74 -7.56 18.07
N LEU A 166 1.33 -6.69 18.90
CA LEU A 166 2.73 -6.26 18.73
C LEU A 166 3.72 -7.41 18.94
N GLU A 167 3.40 -8.40 19.78
CA GLU A 167 4.29 -9.53 20.05
C GLU A 167 4.37 -10.46 18.84
N LYS A 168 3.23 -10.76 18.20
CA LYS A 168 3.23 -11.49 16.93
C LYS A 168 3.99 -10.76 15.82
N LEU A 169 3.87 -9.43 15.77
CA LEU A 169 4.62 -8.63 14.81
C LEU A 169 6.13 -8.75 15.07
N ARG A 170 6.56 -8.59 16.34
CA ARG A 170 7.96 -8.78 16.77
C ARG A 170 8.50 -10.15 16.41
N ASP A 171 7.72 -11.20 16.67
CA ASP A 171 8.10 -12.57 16.32
C ASP A 171 8.26 -12.75 14.80
N SER A 172 7.41 -12.11 14.01
CA SER A 172 7.50 -12.13 12.55
C SER A 172 8.79 -11.44 12.07
N PHE A 173 9.11 -10.26 12.60
CA PHE A 173 10.36 -9.56 12.29
C PHE A 173 11.60 -10.36 12.76
N GLY A 174 11.58 -10.92 13.97
CA GLY A 174 12.69 -11.71 14.50
C GLY A 174 12.98 -12.97 13.67
N LYS A 175 11.96 -13.61 13.09
CA LYS A 175 12.16 -14.73 12.15
C LYS A 175 12.90 -14.31 10.88
N VAL A 176 12.67 -13.09 10.39
CA VAL A 176 13.37 -12.54 9.23
C VAL A 176 14.83 -12.27 9.59
N ASP A 177 15.10 -11.63 10.72
CA ASP A 177 16.46 -11.33 11.17
C ASP A 177 17.31 -12.59 11.37
N LEU A 178 16.73 -13.64 11.96
CA LEU A 178 17.38 -14.94 12.12
C LEU A 178 17.75 -15.57 10.77
N LEU A 179 16.87 -15.45 9.77
CA LEU A 179 17.13 -15.99 8.44
C LEU A 179 18.25 -15.20 7.75
N ILE A 180 18.25 -13.87 7.85
CA ILE A 180 19.31 -13.00 7.32
C ILE A 180 20.65 -13.34 7.98
N GLY A 181 20.67 -13.47 9.31
CA GLY A 181 21.89 -13.83 10.06
C GLY A 181 22.50 -15.14 9.58
N ARG A 182 21.67 -16.18 9.36
CA ARG A 182 22.13 -17.47 8.82
C ARG A 182 22.74 -17.37 7.43
N ILE A 183 22.15 -16.55 6.55
CA ILE A 183 22.66 -16.31 5.20
C ILE A 183 24.02 -15.61 5.26
N ILE A 184 24.14 -14.56 6.08
CA ILE A 184 25.40 -13.83 6.27
C ILE A 184 26.49 -14.76 6.79
N SER A 185 26.19 -15.58 7.80
CA SER A 185 27.15 -16.57 8.33
C SER A 185 27.59 -17.57 7.26
N ALA A 186 26.68 -18.09 6.44
CA ALA A 186 27.02 -19.02 5.38
C ALA A 186 27.90 -18.38 4.30
N LEU A 187 27.65 -17.12 3.94
CA LEU A 187 28.44 -16.38 2.96
C LEU A 187 29.82 -15.99 3.48
N ALA A 188 29.98 -15.76 4.79
CA ALA A 188 31.27 -15.47 5.41
C ALA A 188 32.18 -16.70 5.56
N MET A 189 31.66 -17.91 5.30
CA MET A 189 32.42 -19.18 5.33
C MET A 189 32.88 -19.63 3.93
N VAL A 190 32.64 -18.83 2.89
CA VAL A 190 33.11 -19.04 1.50
C VAL A 190 34.23 -18.05 1.21
#